data_AF-A0A924IEM0-F1
#
_entry.id   AF-A0A924IEM0-F1
#
_cell.length_a   1.000
_cell.length_b   1.000
_cell.length_c   1.000
_cell.angle_alpha   90.00
_cell.angle_beta   90.00
_cell.angle_gamma   90.00
#
_symmetry.space_group_name_H-M   'P 1'
#
loop_
_entity.id
_entity.type
_entity.pdbx_description
1 polymer ?
#
loop_
_entity_poly.entity_id
_entity_poly.type
_entity_poly.pdbx_seq_one_letter_code
_entity_poly.pdbx_strand_id
1 'polypeptide(L)'
;FIYVKDVLKVCSWLLANSEKIPSAIYNLGTGKARTFTDLVTATFNAMDLKPNIEFIDMPLDIRETYQYFTEAGMDKLAAAGYVTGFYPLEEGVGDYVKNYLTPKSFY
;
A
#
# COMPACT_ATOMS: atom_id res chain seq x y z
N PHE A 1 -0.36 3.51 1.89
CA PHE A 1 -0.39 2.66 0.67
C PHE A 1 0.09 1.26 1.04
N ILE A 2 -0.46 0.22 0.42
CA ILE A 2 -0.04 -1.18 0.61
C ILE A 2 0.13 -1.84 -0.75
N TYR A 3 1.19 -2.61 -0.93
CA TYR A 3 1.46 -3.28 -2.20
C TYR A 3 0.69 -4.61 -2.30
N VAL A 4 0.13 -4.91 -3.47
CA VAL A 4 -0.75 -6.09 -3.64
C VAL A 4 -0.05 -7.41 -3.32
N LYS A 5 1.26 -7.53 -3.59
CA LYS A 5 2.03 -8.73 -3.25
C LYS A 5 2.09 -8.96 -1.73
N ASP A 6 2.11 -7.91 -0.92
CA ASP A 6 2.04 -8.05 0.53
C ASP A 6 0.65 -8.49 0.99
N VAL A 7 -0.40 -7.97 0.36
CA VAL A 7 -1.78 -8.38 0.66
C VAL A 7 -1.93 -9.88 0.41
N LEU A 8 -1.46 -10.37 -0.75
CA LEU A 8 -1.48 -11.79 -1.07
C LEU A 8 -0.66 -12.61 -0.08
N LYS A 9 0.52 -12.13 0.31
CA LYS A 9 1.38 -12.79 1.29
C LYS A 9 0.70 -12.95 2.65
N VAL A 10 -0.01 -11.93 3.12
CA VAL A 10 -0.76 -11.99 4.38
C VAL A 10 -1.94 -12.95 4.26
N CYS A 11 -2.71 -12.89 3.17
CA CYS A 11 -3.81 -13.82 2.92
C CYS A 11 -3.33 -15.28 2.88
N SER A 12 -2.25 -15.57 2.17
CA SER A 12 -1.65 -16.91 2.12
C SER A 12 -1.15 -17.36 3.49
N TRP A 13 -0.54 -16.46 4.27
CA TRP A 13 -0.09 -16.78 5.62
C TRP A 13 -1.26 -17.08 6.57
N LEU A 14 -2.33 -16.28 6.53
CA LEU A 14 -3.54 -16.52 7.32
C LEU A 14 -4.18 -17.86 6.95
N LEU A 15 -4.27 -18.17 5.66
CA LEU A 15 -4.81 -19.45 5.17
C LEU A 15 -3.99 -20.64 5.68
N ALA A 16 -2.66 -20.58 5.54
CA ALA A 16 -1.74 -21.63 5.95
C ALA A 16 -1.68 -21.85 7.48
N ASN A 17 -2.10 -20.87 8.27
CA ASN A 17 -2.07 -20.92 9.74
C ASN A 17 -3.47 -20.81 10.38
N SER A 18 -4.52 -21.06 9.60
CA SER A 18 -5.92 -20.87 9.99
C SER A 18 -6.35 -21.67 11.22
N GLU A 19 -5.73 -22.81 11.51
CA GLU A 19 -6.00 -23.60 12.72
C GLU A 19 -5.45 -22.95 14.00
N LYS A 20 -4.41 -22.11 13.88
CA LYS A 20 -3.70 -21.49 15.02
C LYS A 20 -4.10 -20.04 15.23
N ILE A 21 -4.53 -19.36 14.19
CA ILE A 21 -4.86 -17.94 14.21
C ILE A 21 -6.35 -17.78 14.47
N PRO A 22 -6.75 -16.99 15.49
CA PRO A 22 -8.17 -16.74 15.74
C PRO A 22 -8.85 -16.08 14.54
N SER A 23 -10.04 -16.57 14.19
CA SER A 23 -10.93 -15.87 13.26
C SER A 23 -11.27 -14.49 13.80
N ALA A 24 -10.91 -13.45 13.07
CA ALA A 24 -11.19 -12.07 13.45
C ALA A 24 -11.06 -11.12 12.25
N ILE A 25 -11.44 -9.86 12.45
CA ILE A 25 -11.18 -8.77 11.50
C ILE A 25 -9.78 -8.21 11.79
N TYR A 26 -8.91 -8.20 10.77
CA TYR A 26 -7.54 -7.69 10.86
C TYR A 26 -7.38 -6.50 9.90
N ASN A 27 -6.80 -5.40 10.39
CA ASN A 27 -6.32 -4.34 9.52
C ASN A 27 -5.14 -4.85 8.70
N LEU A 28 -5.02 -4.37 7.46
CA LEU A 28 -3.92 -4.72 6.58
C LEU A 28 -3.41 -3.49 5.85
N GLY A 29 -2.23 -3.03 6.26
CA GLY A 29 -1.47 -1.98 5.63
C GLY A 29 -0.01 -2.06 6.09
N THR A 30 0.77 -1.04 5.76
CA THR A 30 2.20 -0.98 6.14
C THR A 30 2.42 -0.52 7.58
N GLY A 31 1.37 -0.08 8.29
CA GLY A 31 1.49 0.58 9.59
C GLY A 31 2.12 1.96 9.56
N LYS A 32 2.29 2.55 8.36
CA LYS A 32 2.89 3.88 8.18
C LYS A 32 2.12 4.67 7.13
N ALA A 33 1.57 5.80 7.54
CA ALA A 33 0.98 6.77 6.62
C ALA A 33 2.05 7.35 5.68
N ARG A 34 1.64 7.69 4.46
CA ARG A 34 2.46 8.35 3.44
C ARG A 34 1.60 9.36 2.71
N THR A 35 2.21 10.43 2.20
CA THR A 35 1.48 11.47 1.48
C THR A 35 1.20 11.08 0.03
N PHE A 36 0.24 11.72 -0.62
CA PHE A 36 0.08 11.58 -2.08
C PHE A 36 1.29 12.13 -2.83
N THR A 37 1.93 13.19 -2.31
CA THR A 37 3.18 13.73 -2.87
C THR A 37 4.29 12.68 -2.90
N ASP A 38 4.41 11.87 -1.85
CA ASP A 38 5.36 10.75 -1.81
C ASP A 38 5.08 9.73 -2.91
N LEU A 39 3.81 9.33 -3.09
CA LEU A 39 3.41 8.38 -4.12
C LEU A 39 3.72 8.91 -5.53
N VAL A 40 3.36 10.16 -5.81
CA VAL A 40 3.61 10.79 -7.11
C VAL A 40 5.11 10.89 -7.37
N THR A 41 5.88 11.33 -6.37
CA THR A 41 7.36 11.42 -6.46
C THR A 41 7.99 10.06 -6.74
N ALA A 42 7.56 9.01 -6.02
CA ALA A 42 8.03 7.65 -6.24
C ALA A 42 7.70 7.15 -7.67
N THR A 43 6.54 7.55 -8.21
CA THR A 43 6.12 7.20 -9.57
C THR A 43 7.02 7.87 -10.63
N PHE A 44 7.30 9.17 -10.50
CA PHE A 44 8.23 9.89 -11.37
C PHE A 44 9.62 9.24 -11.35
N ASN A 45 10.14 8.97 -10.14
CA ASN A 45 11.44 8.35 -9.96
C ASN A 45 11.49 6.94 -10.58
N ALA A 46 10.41 6.16 -10.49
CA ALA A 46 10.32 4.84 -11.11
C ALA A 46 10.33 4.88 -12.64
N MET A 47 9.98 6.02 -13.24
CA MET A 47 10.05 6.28 -14.68
C MET A 47 11.37 6.97 -15.09
N ASP A 48 12.31 7.16 -14.17
CA ASP A 48 13.54 7.93 -14.37
C ASP A 48 13.29 9.38 -14.83
N LEU A 49 12.19 9.98 -14.34
CA LEU A 49 11.79 11.36 -14.61
C LEU A 49 11.93 12.23 -13.35
N LYS A 50 12.17 13.53 -13.54
CA LYS A 50 12.12 14.50 -12.44
C LYS A 50 10.67 14.77 -12.05
N PRO A 51 10.31 14.79 -10.75
CA PRO A 51 8.97 15.15 -10.31
C PRO A 51 8.56 16.53 -10.82
N ASN A 52 7.38 16.60 -11.44
CA ASN A 52 6.74 17.85 -11.84
C ASN A 52 5.27 17.77 -11.39
N ILE A 53 4.97 18.34 -10.22
CA ILE A 53 3.69 18.17 -9.52
C ILE A 53 2.92 19.48 -9.55
N GLU A 54 1.71 19.42 -10.10
CA GLU A 54 0.72 20.51 -10.05
C GLU A 54 -0.40 20.11 -9.09
N PHE A 55 -0.78 21.04 -8.21
CA PHE A 55 -1.91 20.85 -7.29
C PHE A 55 -3.16 21.49 -7.89
N ILE A 56 -4.27 20.76 -7.83
CA ILE A 56 -5.58 21.26 -8.21
C ILE A 56 -6.48 21.36 -6.97
N ASP A 57 -7.47 22.24 -7.03
CA ASP A 57 -8.46 22.37 -5.95
C ASP A 57 -9.27 21.08 -5.80
N MET A 58 -9.49 20.67 -4.55
CA MET A 58 -10.32 19.51 -4.25
C MET A 58 -11.77 19.77 -4.70
N PRO A 59 -12.35 18.88 -5.53
CA PRO A 59 -13.76 18.95 -5.91
C PRO A 59 -14.66 19.05 -4.68
N LEU A 60 -15.66 19.96 -4.72
CA LEU A 60 -16.50 20.28 -3.56
C LEU A 60 -17.31 19.08 -3.07
N ASP A 61 -17.75 18.23 -3.99
CA ASP A 61 -18.60 17.07 -3.78
C ASP A 61 -17.93 15.95 -2.97
N ILE A 62 -16.60 15.85 -2.98
CA ILE A 62 -15.87 14.82 -2.23
C ILE A 62 -15.31 15.31 -0.89
N ARG A 63 -15.32 16.62 -0.61
CA ARG A 63 -14.60 17.18 0.56
C ARG A 63 -15.01 16.60 1.90
N GLU A 64 -16.30 16.36 2.08
CA GLU A 64 -16.87 15.86 3.34
C GLU A 64 -16.66 14.35 3.53
N THR A 65 -16.51 13.61 2.43
CA THR A 65 -16.34 12.15 2.44
C THR A 65 -14.89 11.71 2.24
N TYR A 66 -14.00 12.66 1.93
CA TYR A 66 -12.59 12.37 1.69
C TYR A 66 -11.84 12.07 2.98
N GLN A 67 -11.13 10.95 2.98
CA GLN A 67 -10.28 10.58 4.09
C GLN A 67 -8.88 11.21 3.93
N TYR A 68 -8.63 12.29 4.67
CA TYR A 68 -7.35 13.02 4.62
C TYR A 68 -6.16 12.25 5.24
N PHE A 69 -6.44 11.28 6.11
CA PHE A 69 -5.40 10.50 6.77
C PHE A 69 -5.82 9.04 6.96
N THR A 70 -4.92 8.13 6.59
CA THR A 70 -5.05 6.69 6.83
C THR A 70 -3.75 6.12 7.36
N GLU A 71 -3.84 5.40 8.47
CA GLU A 71 -2.77 4.57 8.99
C GLU A 71 -3.36 3.29 9.56
N ALA A 72 -2.95 2.15 9.05
CA ALA A 72 -3.47 0.87 9.50
C ALA A 72 -2.82 0.49 10.83
N GLY A 73 -3.60 0.34 11.90
CA GLY A 73 -3.11 -0.23 13.15
C GLY A 73 -2.81 -1.73 12.97
N MET A 74 -1.53 -2.11 13.03
CA MET A 74 -1.07 -3.47 12.70
C MET A 74 -0.91 -4.39 13.91
N ASP A 75 -1.15 -3.88 15.13
CA ASP A 75 -0.89 -4.59 16.38
C ASP A 75 -1.62 -5.94 16.46
N LYS A 76 -2.86 -5.99 15.97
CA LYS A 76 -3.66 -7.22 15.99
C LYS A 76 -3.08 -8.30 15.07
N LEU A 77 -2.59 -7.92 13.88
CA LEU A 77 -1.98 -8.84 12.94
C LEU A 77 -0.60 -9.30 13.44
N ALA A 78 0.17 -8.38 14.04
CA ALA A 78 1.43 -8.70 14.69
C ALA A 78 1.25 -9.65 15.88
N ALA A 79 0.26 -9.41 16.73
CA ALA A 79 -0.09 -10.27 17.87
C ALA A 79 -0.57 -11.67 17.42
N ALA A 80 -1.17 -11.78 16.23
CA ALA A 80 -1.51 -13.08 15.63
C ALA A 80 -0.26 -13.85 15.11
N GLY A 81 0.90 -13.21 15.05
CA GLY A 81 2.18 -13.83 14.69
C GLY A 81 2.76 -13.41 13.33
N TYR A 82 2.13 -12.48 12.61
CA TYR A 82 2.69 -11.97 11.35
C TYR A 82 3.72 -10.89 11.64
N VAL A 83 5.00 -11.25 11.59
CA VAL A 83 6.14 -10.33 11.83
C VAL A 83 6.92 -10.00 10.56
N THR A 84 6.39 -10.38 9.39
CA THR A 84 7.09 -10.12 8.13
C THR A 84 6.92 -8.66 7.73
N GLY A 85 8.01 -8.03 7.29
CA GLY A 85 7.99 -6.66 6.78
C GLY A 85 7.15 -6.52 5.51
N PHE A 86 6.70 -5.29 5.28
CA PHE A 86 5.99 -4.84 4.08
C PHE A 86 6.92 -4.08 3.15
N TYR A 87 6.59 -4.03 1.86
CA TYR A 87 7.31 -3.22 0.90
C TYR A 87 7.31 -1.74 1.33
N PRO A 88 8.47 -1.07 1.30
CA PRO A 88 8.51 0.38 1.25
C PRO A 88 7.71 0.90 0.04
N LEU A 89 7.18 2.12 0.15
CA LEU A 89 6.40 2.75 -0.93
C LEU A 89 7.19 2.78 -2.23
N GLU A 90 8.45 3.21 -2.14
CA GLU A 90 9.36 3.40 -3.26
C GLU A 90 9.64 2.08 -3.99
N GLU A 91 9.81 1.00 -3.24
CA GLU A 91 10.04 -0.34 -3.82
C GLU A 91 8.78 -0.90 -4.47
N GLY A 92 7.62 -0.78 -3.81
CA GLY A 92 6.34 -1.25 -4.35
C GLY A 92 5.92 -0.48 -5.61
N VAL A 93 6.10 0.84 -5.62
CA VAL A 93 5.86 1.67 -6.81
C VAL A 93 6.87 1.36 -7.91
N GLY A 94 8.16 1.21 -7.56
CA GLY A 94 9.21 0.86 -8.50
C GLY A 94 8.93 -0.45 -9.23
N ASP A 95 8.60 -1.50 -8.50
CA ASP A 95 8.22 -2.80 -9.07
C ASP A 95 6.95 -2.68 -9.93
N TYR A 96 5.91 -2.01 -9.43
CA TYR A 96 4.66 -1.85 -10.18
C TYR A 96 4.85 -1.11 -11.51
N VAL A 97 5.55 0.03 -11.48
CA VAL A 97 5.74 0.86 -12.68
C VAL A 97 6.61 0.14 -13.71
N LYS A 98 7.77 -0.38 -13.29
CA LYS A 98 8.77 -0.95 -14.21
C LYS A 98 8.34 -2.29 -14.79
N ASN A 99 7.75 -3.16 -13.95
CA ASN A 99 7.47 -4.54 -14.34
C ASN A 99 6.04 -4.77 -14.83
N TYR A 100 5.10 -3.84 -14.57
CA TYR A 100 3.69 -4.02 -14.92
C TYR A 100 3.15 -2.84 -15.76
N LEU A 101 3.22 -1.62 -15.23
CA LEU A 101 2.59 -0.45 -15.88
C LEU A 101 3.24 -0.10 -17.22
N THR A 102 4.55 0.12 -17.25
CA THR A 102 5.30 0.48 -18.47
C THR A 102 5.21 -0.60 -19.55
N PRO A 103 5.44 -1.89 -19.26
CA PRO A 103 5.32 -2.94 -20.28
C PRO A 103 3.86 -3.31 -20.60
N LYS A 104 2.85 -2.65 -20.01
CA LYS A 104 1.42 -2.97 -20.14
C LYS A 104 1.11 -4.44 -19.83
N SER A 105 1.82 -4.98 -18.85
CA SER A 105 1.67 -6.35 -18.39
C SER A 105 0.66 -6.41 -17.26
N PHE A 106 -0.26 -7.36 -17.35
CA PHE A 106 -1.24 -7.65 -16.31
C PHE A 106 -0.91 -9.00 -15.67
N TYR A 107 -1.30 -9.18 -14.41
CA TYR A 107 -1.16 -10.44 -13.69
C TYR A 107 -2.15 -11.48 -14.19
#